data_AF-A0A964ZCK0-F1
#
_entry.id   AF-A0A964ZCK0-F1
#
_cell.length_a   1.000
_cell.length_b   1.000
_cell.length_c   1.000
_cell.angle_alpha   90.00
_cell.angle_beta   90.00
_cell.angle_gamma   90.00
#
_symmetry.space_group_name_H-M   'P 1'
#
loop_
_entity.id
_entity.type
_entity.pdbx_description
1 polymer ?
#
loop_
_entity_poly.entity_id
_entity_poly.type
_entity_poly.pdbx_seq_one_letter_code
_entity_poly.pdbx_strand_id
1 'polypeptide(L)'
;MAAFLQYHNAEKLGWVPFGERPFIERELAITTRIRAVQKAVSGTVYLIVKLPRPTGYYLWECFTVHSVEEREGAFQAWGPGYQLVPPQPLTGPEFEEFHRRCAYFVGFQSIDRHPFAATLHRLAQDHRADDVTADAVAFCSRLVASFPDNGDVLYYRAFVYSRVGEALRAQLDAHQALRLGTEYHEAALALTKNGFVKPVGGYQPESVRS
;
A
#
# COMPACT_ATOMS: atom_id res chain seq x y z
N MET A 1 -1.04 10.21 19.94
CA MET A 1 -1.15 10.72 18.56
C MET A 1 -2.53 10.35 18.04
N ALA A 2 -3.22 11.23 17.30
CA ALA A 2 -4.53 10.88 16.75
C ALA A 2 -4.38 9.76 15.71
N ALA A 3 -5.29 8.80 15.72
CA ALA A 3 -5.26 7.64 14.84
C ALA A 3 -6.54 7.56 14.03
N PHE A 4 -6.39 7.33 12.74
CA PHE A 4 -7.46 7.27 11.77
C PHE A 4 -7.35 6.01 10.93
N LEU A 5 -8.49 5.54 10.47
CA LEU A 5 -8.62 4.42 9.56
C LEU A 5 -9.12 4.94 8.22
N GLN A 6 -8.49 4.49 7.13
CA GLN A 6 -9.06 4.50 5.79
C GLN A 6 -9.31 3.05 5.37
N TYR A 7 -10.41 2.79 4.65
CA TYR A 7 -10.74 1.47 4.16
C TYR A 7 -11.01 1.42 2.67
N HIS A 8 -10.37 0.47 1.98
CA HIS A 8 -10.62 0.13 0.58
C HIS A 8 -11.08 -1.32 0.44
N ASN A 9 -12.11 -1.54 -0.39
CA ASN A 9 -12.52 -2.86 -0.81
C ASN A 9 -12.05 -3.09 -2.24
N ALA A 10 -10.95 -3.85 -2.41
CA ALA A 10 -10.33 -4.06 -3.71
C ALA A 10 -11.26 -4.78 -4.69
N GLU A 11 -12.17 -5.64 -4.19
CA GLU A 11 -13.17 -6.30 -5.03
C GLU A 11 -14.15 -5.30 -5.64
N LYS A 12 -14.61 -4.32 -4.85
CA LYS A 12 -15.53 -3.28 -5.33
C LYS A 12 -14.85 -2.23 -6.20
N LEU A 13 -13.57 -1.97 -5.92
CA LEU A 13 -12.78 -0.98 -6.64
C LEU A 13 -12.25 -1.53 -7.98
N GLY A 14 -12.00 -2.84 -8.07
CA GLY A 14 -11.36 -3.48 -9.23
C GLY A 14 -9.83 -3.31 -9.26
N TRP A 15 -9.25 -2.65 -8.26
CA TRP A 15 -7.82 -2.37 -8.13
C TRP A 15 -7.36 -2.46 -6.67
N VAL A 16 -6.05 -2.50 -6.46
CA VAL A 16 -5.40 -2.49 -5.13
C VAL A 16 -4.53 -1.22 -4.99
N PRO A 17 -4.47 -0.60 -3.80
CA PRO A 17 -3.81 0.68 -3.60
C PRO A 17 -2.29 0.56 -3.50
N PHE A 18 -1.67 0.26 -4.64
CA PHE A 18 -0.24 0.49 -4.83
C PHE A 18 -0.04 1.69 -5.75
N GLY A 19 1.07 2.38 -5.59
CA GLY A 19 1.56 3.36 -6.54
C GLY A 19 2.56 2.75 -7.53
N GLU A 20 3.22 3.61 -8.30
CA GLU A 20 4.19 3.20 -9.32
C GLU A 20 5.36 2.39 -8.74
N ARG A 21 5.75 2.66 -7.49
CA ARG A 21 6.86 1.98 -6.82
C ARG A 21 6.36 1.25 -5.56
N PRO A 22 5.64 0.12 -5.73
CA PRO A 22 5.03 -0.57 -4.60
C PRO A 22 6.11 -0.96 -3.57
N PHE A 23 5.73 -0.91 -2.29
CA PHE A 23 6.54 -1.27 -1.11
C PHE A 23 7.68 -0.32 -0.74
N ILE A 24 8.12 0.56 -1.65
CA ILE A 24 9.23 1.48 -1.36
C ILE A 24 8.79 2.96 -1.36
N GLU A 25 7.54 3.23 -1.71
CA GLU A 25 6.97 4.58 -1.65
C GLU A 25 6.91 5.11 -0.20
N ARG A 26 7.29 6.38 -0.03
CA ARG A 26 7.42 7.03 1.28
C ARG A 26 6.52 8.23 1.48
N GLU A 27 5.92 8.74 0.41
CA GLU A 27 4.87 9.75 0.46
C GLU A 27 3.59 9.06 0.03
N LEU A 28 2.66 8.91 0.97
CA LEU A 28 1.42 8.17 0.75
C LEU A 28 0.24 9.11 0.80
N ALA A 29 -0.82 8.74 0.10
CA ALA A 29 -2.01 9.57 -0.01
C ALA A 29 -3.28 8.74 -0.01
N ILE A 30 -4.35 9.32 0.54
CA ILE A 30 -5.71 8.82 0.42
C ILE A 30 -6.60 9.91 -0.16
N THR A 31 -7.67 9.47 -0.82
CA THR A 31 -8.76 10.34 -1.27
C THR A 31 -10.05 9.91 -0.59
N THR A 32 -10.78 10.87 0.00
CA THR A 32 -12.05 10.60 0.68
C THR A 32 -13.01 11.77 0.54
N ARG A 33 -14.31 11.50 0.49
CA ARG A 33 -15.35 12.55 0.56
C ARG A 33 -15.68 12.96 1.99
N ILE A 34 -15.07 12.31 2.98
CA ILE A 34 -15.39 12.53 4.40
C ILE A 34 -14.57 13.71 4.92
N ARG A 35 -15.26 14.84 5.15
CA ARG A 35 -14.67 16.08 5.66
C ARG A 35 -13.89 15.92 6.98
N ALA A 36 -14.21 14.91 7.79
CA ALA A 36 -13.49 14.63 9.03
C ALA A 36 -11.99 14.37 8.84
N VAL A 37 -11.53 14.04 7.62
CA VAL A 37 -10.10 13.89 7.29
C VAL A 37 -9.30 15.17 7.54
N GLN A 38 -9.92 16.35 7.51
CA GLN A 38 -9.25 17.62 7.86
C GLN A 38 -8.71 17.61 9.30
N LYS A 39 -9.31 16.82 10.20
CA LYS A 39 -8.85 16.64 11.59
C LYS A 39 -7.64 15.69 11.70
N ALA A 40 -7.24 15.05 10.60
CA ALA A 40 -6.19 14.05 10.59
C ALA A 40 -4.80 14.64 10.48
N VAL A 41 -4.65 15.94 10.19
CA VAL A 41 -3.34 16.62 10.16
C VAL A 41 -2.56 16.35 11.44
N SER A 42 -1.30 15.95 11.31
CA SER A 42 -0.41 15.45 12.38
C SER A 42 -0.84 14.14 13.05
N GLY A 43 -1.91 13.50 12.58
CA GLY A 43 -2.34 12.17 12.99
C GLY A 43 -1.83 11.08 12.04
N THR A 44 -1.96 9.83 12.47
CA THR A 44 -1.63 8.67 11.64
C THR A 44 -2.88 8.11 10.97
N VAL A 45 -2.77 7.83 9.68
CA VAL A 45 -3.73 7.03 8.94
C VAL A 45 -3.19 5.61 8.79
N TYR A 46 -4.03 4.64 9.11
CA TYR A 46 -3.84 3.23 8.76
C TYR A 46 -4.79 2.90 7.62
N LEU A 47 -4.28 2.40 6.49
CA LEU A 47 -5.11 1.90 5.40
C LEU A 47 -5.35 0.41 5.59
N ILE A 48 -6.62 0.02 5.66
CA ILE A 48 -7.02 -1.39 5.61
C ILE A 48 -7.61 -1.69 4.23
N VAL A 49 -7.14 -2.76 3.61
CA VAL A 49 -7.63 -3.24 2.33
C VAL A 49 -8.28 -4.60 2.50
N LYS A 50 -9.51 -4.76 1.99
CA LYS A 50 -10.14 -6.07 1.81
C LYS A 50 -9.79 -6.63 0.44
N LEU A 51 -9.23 -7.83 0.42
CA LEU A 51 -9.00 -8.62 -0.80
C LEU A 51 -10.08 -9.69 -0.97
N PRO A 52 -10.42 -10.10 -2.22
CA PRO A 52 -11.51 -11.05 -2.49
C PRO A 52 -11.12 -12.53 -2.36
N ARG A 53 -9.86 -12.94 -2.60
CA ARG A 53 -9.48 -14.36 -2.70
C ARG A 53 -8.05 -14.68 -2.19
N PRO A 54 -7.88 -15.48 -1.13
CA PRO A 54 -8.90 -15.73 -0.11
C PRO A 54 -9.36 -14.40 0.49
N THR A 55 -10.64 -14.31 0.84
CA THR A 55 -11.18 -13.11 1.46
C THR A 55 -10.42 -12.81 2.75
N GLY A 56 -9.90 -11.59 2.87
CA GLY A 56 -9.16 -11.17 4.05
C GLY A 56 -8.97 -9.66 4.11
N TYR A 57 -8.74 -9.18 5.32
CA TYR A 57 -8.40 -7.78 5.58
C TYR A 57 -6.90 -7.69 5.84
N TYR A 58 -6.28 -6.66 5.30
CA TYR A 58 -4.85 -6.45 5.41
C TYR A 58 -4.58 -5.02 5.86
N LEU A 59 -3.72 -4.85 6.86
CA LEU A 59 -3.06 -3.58 7.11
C LEU A 59 -2.06 -3.35 5.97
N TRP A 60 -2.35 -2.34 5.17
CA TRP A 60 -1.68 -2.11 3.89
C TRP A 60 -0.56 -1.09 4.00
N GLU A 61 -0.86 0.03 4.62
CA GLU A 61 0.08 1.14 4.79
C GLU A 61 -0.25 1.96 6.04
N CYS A 62 0.75 2.74 6.45
CA CYS A 62 0.67 3.66 7.57
C CYS A 62 1.41 4.95 7.21
N PHE A 63 0.79 6.11 7.39
CA PHE A 63 1.44 7.40 7.17
C PHE A 63 0.92 8.48 8.11
N THR A 64 1.75 9.50 8.32
CA THR A 64 1.36 10.71 9.07
C THR A 64 0.85 11.74 8.10
N VAL A 65 -0.35 12.28 8.35
CA VAL A 65 -0.93 13.29 7.47
C VAL A 65 -0.22 14.62 7.70
N HIS A 66 0.46 15.12 6.68
CA HIS A 66 1.06 16.44 6.68
C HIS A 66 0.11 17.51 6.14
N SER A 67 -0.65 17.19 5.10
CA SER A 67 -1.54 18.14 4.44
C SER A 67 -2.84 17.49 3.99
N VAL A 68 -3.87 18.32 3.87
CA VAL A 68 -5.18 17.96 3.33
C VAL A 68 -5.63 19.08 2.40
N GLU A 69 -5.97 18.73 1.16
CA GLU A 69 -6.55 19.64 0.18
C GLU A 69 -7.93 19.16 -0.27
N GLU A 70 -8.83 20.11 -0.53
CA GLU A 70 -10.12 19.84 -1.15
C GLU A 70 -10.04 20.09 -2.65
N ARG A 71 -10.39 19.09 -3.46
CA ARG A 71 -10.42 19.16 -4.93
C ARG A 71 -11.66 18.44 -5.44
N GLU A 72 -12.44 19.11 -6.27
CA GLU A 72 -13.60 18.52 -6.98
C GLU A 72 -14.60 17.79 -6.04
N GLY A 73 -14.81 18.33 -4.83
CA GLY A 73 -15.73 17.74 -3.85
C GLY A 73 -15.21 16.49 -3.12
N ALA A 74 -13.90 16.22 -3.20
CA ALA A 74 -13.20 15.24 -2.39
C ALA A 74 -12.02 15.89 -1.66
N PHE A 75 -11.55 15.23 -0.60
CA PHE A 75 -10.37 15.60 0.14
C PHE A 75 -9.24 14.62 -0.18
N GLN A 76 -8.08 15.15 -0.55
CA GLN A 76 -6.85 14.40 -0.67
C GLN A 76 -6.01 14.68 0.57
N ALA A 77 -5.58 13.64 1.28
CA ALA A 77 -4.73 13.74 2.46
C ALA A 77 -3.46 12.94 2.21
N TRP A 78 -2.30 13.53 2.50
CA TRP A 78 -1.01 12.88 2.23
C TRP A 78 0.05 13.25 3.26
N GLY A 79 1.12 12.46 3.25
CA GLY A 79 2.34 12.74 4.00
C GLY A 79 3.24 11.51 4.10
N PRO A 80 4.29 11.59 4.93
CA PRO A 80 5.31 10.56 5.00
C PRO A 80 4.80 9.30 5.69
N GLY A 81 5.18 8.15 5.14
CA GLY A 81 4.81 6.85 5.64
C GLY A 81 5.49 5.72 4.91
N TYR A 82 4.87 4.55 4.95
CA TYR A 82 5.34 3.37 4.24
C TYR A 82 4.22 2.35 4.05
N GLN A 83 4.34 1.61 2.96
CA GLN A 83 3.58 0.39 2.72
C GLN A 83 4.23 -0.76 3.49
N LEU A 84 3.42 -1.65 4.04
CA LEU A 84 3.93 -2.84 4.72
C LEU A 84 4.38 -3.86 3.67
N VAL A 85 5.49 -4.54 3.94
CA VAL A 85 6.16 -5.42 2.97
C VAL A 85 6.32 -6.85 3.52
N PRO A 86 5.38 -7.77 3.23
CA PRO A 86 4.08 -7.55 2.56
C PRO A 86 3.05 -6.91 3.51
N PRO A 87 1.85 -6.55 2.99
CA PRO A 87 0.70 -6.18 3.81
C PRO A 87 0.35 -7.27 4.82
N GLN A 88 -0.02 -6.86 6.03
CA GLN A 88 -0.17 -7.79 7.15
C GLN A 88 -1.63 -8.22 7.32
N PRO A 89 -1.93 -9.53 7.38
CA PRO A 89 -3.28 -10.01 7.55
C PRO A 89 -3.82 -9.61 8.92
N LEU A 90 -5.07 -9.13 8.94
CA LEU A 90 -5.80 -8.79 10.15
C LEU A 90 -6.85 -9.88 10.39
N THR A 91 -6.67 -10.63 11.46
CA THR A 91 -7.51 -11.79 11.81
C THR A 91 -7.69 -11.90 13.33
N GLY A 92 -8.58 -12.80 13.74
CA GLY A 92 -8.79 -13.14 15.15
C GLY A 92 -9.88 -12.32 15.84
N PRO A 93 -10.24 -12.70 17.08
CA PRO A 93 -11.43 -12.16 17.77
C PRO A 93 -11.34 -10.66 18.06
N GLU A 94 -10.14 -10.16 18.37
CA GLU A 94 -9.91 -8.72 18.60
C GLU A 94 -10.15 -7.89 17.34
N PHE A 95 -9.70 -8.41 16.19
CA PHE A 95 -9.94 -7.76 14.90
C PHE A 95 -11.42 -7.80 14.53
N GLU A 96 -12.12 -8.92 14.75
CA GLU A 96 -13.55 -9.00 14.47
C GLU A 96 -14.38 -8.03 15.32
N GLU A 97 -14.01 -7.83 16.59
CA GLU A 97 -14.62 -6.82 17.44
C GLU A 97 -14.32 -5.39 16.92
N PHE A 98 -13.07 -5.12 16.56
CA PHE A 98 -12.69 -3.84 15.95
C PHE A 98 -13.46 -3.56 14.66
N HIS A 99 -13.56 -4.56 13.79
CA HIS A 99 -14.27 -4.51 12.52
C HIS A 99 -15.76 -4.18 12.71
N ARG A 100 -16.43 -4.85 13.67
CA ARG A 100 -17.82 -4.53 14.04
C ARG A 100 -17.97 -3.11 14.60
N ARG A 101 -17.10 -2.70 15.53
CA ARG A 101 -17.14 -1.36 16.15
C ARG A 101 -16.91 -0.24 15.14
N CYS A 102 -16.14 -0.53 14.10
CA CYS A 102 -15.90 0.35 12.97
C CYS A 102 -17.02 0.32 11.91
N ALA A 103 -18.21 -0.20 12.27
CA ALA A 103 -19.36 -0.36 11.38
C ALA A 103 -19.01 -1.10 10.08
N TYR A 104 -18.17 -2.13 10.16
CA TYR A 104 -17.68 -2.90 9.00
C TYR A 104 -16.89 -2.05 7.99
N PHE A 105 -16.17 -1.06 8.51
CA PHE A 105 -15.26 -0.16 7.78
C PHE A 105 -15.94 0.66 6.67
N VAL A 106 -16.61 1.74 7.06
CA VAL A 106 -17.18 2.70 6.09
C VAL A 106 -16.21 3.84 5.84
N GLY A 107 -15.31 3.66 4.87
CA GLY A 107 -14.40 4.72 4.39
C GLY A 107 -13.40 5.21 5.44
N PHE A 108 -13.46 6.50 5.77
CA PHE A 108 -12.54 7.22 6.65
C PHE A 108 -13.16 7.49 8.03
N GLN A 109 -12.47 7.15 9.12
CA GLN A 109 -12.94 7.46 10.48
C GLN A 109 -11.82 7.56 11.52
N SER A 110 -12.10 8.24 12.65
CA SER A 110 -11.22 8.25 13.82
C SER A 110 -11.29 6.91 14.55
N ILE A 111 -10.14 6.41 14.96
CA ILE A 111 -9.98 5.22 15.80
C ILE A 111 -9.11 5.50 17.04
N ASP A 112 -8.87 6.78 17.35
CA ASP A 112 -8.06 7.28 18.46
C ASP A 112 -8.38 6.65 19.82
N ARG A 113 -9.66 6.35 20.07
CA ARG A 113 -10.14 5.74 21.33
C ARG A 113 -10.30 4.23 21.25
N HIS A 114 -9.98 3.60 20.11
CA HIS A 114 -10.15 2.16 19.95
C HIS A 114 -8.88 1.41 20.40
N PRO A 115 -8.96 0.42 21.30
CA PRO A 115 -7.78 -0.33 21.75
C PRO A 115 -6.96 -0.97 20.62
N PHE A 116 -7.65 -1.44 19.58
CA PHE A 116 -7.02 -2.03 18.39
C PHE A 116 -6.13 -1.06 17.59
N ALA A 117 -6.23 0.26 17.80
CA ALA A 117 -5.30 1.22 17.19
C ALA A 117 -3.85 0.98 17.65
N ALA A 118 -3.64 0.53 18.89
CA ALA A 118 -2.33 0.13 19.37
C ALA A 118 -1.80 -1.13 18.65
N THR A 119 -2.69 -2.08 18.34
CA THR A 119 -2.36 -3.27 17.55
C THR A 119 -1.95 -2.90 16.13
N LEU A 120 -2.70 -2.01 15.46
CA LEU A 120 -2.34 -1.52 14.13
C LEU A 120 -0.99 -0.79 14.14
N HIS A 121 -0.76 0.05 15.15
CA HIS A 121 0.52 0.73 15.30
C HIS A 121 1.68 -0.25 15.44
N ARG A 122 1.55 -1.23 16.34
CA ARG A 122 2.56 -2.25 16.56
C ARG A 122 2.83 -3.06 15.29
N LEU A 123 1.78 -3.54 14.60
CA LEU A 123 1.93 -4.26 13.33
C LEU A 123 2.65 -3.43 12.27
N ALA A 124 2.35 -2.12 12.17
CA ALA A 124 3.05 -1.24 11.23
C ALA A 124 4.55 -1.15 11.56
N GLN A 125 4.91 -0.98 12.84
CA GLN A 125 6.32 -0.90 13.26
C GLN A 125 7.06 -2.24 13.07
N ASP A 126 6.45 -3.35 13.50
CA ASP A 126 7.06 -4.69 13.46
C ASP A 126 7.34 -5.14 12.01
N HIS A 127 6.54 -4.67 11.05
CA HIS A 127 6.62 -5.06 9.63
C HIS A 127 7.03 -3.91 8.70
N ARG A 128 7.64 -2.86 9.26
CA ARG A 128 8.29 -1.84 8.46
C ARG A 128 9.52 -2.44 7.78
N ALA A 129 9.59 -2.28 6.46
CA ALA A 129 10.78 -2.62 5.69
C ALA A 129 11.26 -1.41 4.89
N ASP A 130 12.58 -1.32 4.71
CA ASP A 130 13.19 -0.30 3.87
C ASP A 130 13.19 -0.67 2.38
N ASP A 131 13.07 -1.97 2.08
CA ASP A 131 13.06 -2.52 0.71
C ASP A 131 12.14 -3.75 0.59
N VAL A 132 11.97 -4.23 -0.64
CA VAL A 132 11.20 -5.42 -0.99
C VAL A 132 11.83 -6.69 -0.40
N THR A 133 11.01 -7.53 0.22
CA THR A 133 11.42 -8.84 0.77
C THR A 133 10.95 -9.98 -0.14
N ALA A 134 11.55 -11.16 0.02
CA ALA A 134 11.09 -12.37 -0.68
C ALA A 134 9.61 -12.71 -0.39
N ASP A 135 9.12 -12.36 0.80
CA ASP A 135 7.72 -12.56 1.18
C ASP A 135 6.74 -11.72 0.33
N ALA A 136 7.20 -10.58 -0.20
CA ALA A 136 6.41 -9.78 -1.13
C ALA A 136 6.12 -10.54 -2.45
N VAL A 137 7.02 -11.43 -2.90
CA VAL A 137 6.80 -12.27 -4.09
C VAL A 137 5.58 -13.18 -3.89
N ALA A 138 5.53 -13.83 -2.72
CA ALA A 138 4.43 -14.73 -2.38
C ALA A 138 3.11 -13.96 -2.27
N PHE A 139 3.14 -12.75 -1.70
CA PHE A 139 1.97 -11.88 -1.63
C PHE A 139 1.47 -11.45 -3.02
N CYS A 140 2.34 -10.89 -3.86
CA CYS A 140 1.99 -10.48 -5.22
C CYS A 140 1.51 -11.65 -6.08
N SER A 141 2.05 -12.86 -5.88
CA SER A 141 1.55 -14.06 -6.57
C SER A 141 0.10 -14.39 -6.21
N ARG A 142 -0.30 -14.19 -4.94
CA ARG A 142 -1.71 -14.32 -4.54
C ARG A 142 -2.59 -13.22 -5.12
N LEU A 143 -2.07 -11.99 -5.24
CA LEU A 143 -2.78 -10.90 -5.91
C LEU A 143 -3.04 -11.22 -7.38
N VAL A 144 -2.04 -11.69 -8.13
CA VAL A 144 -2.21 -12.12 -9.52
C VAL A 144 -3.26 -13.22 -9.63
N ALA A 145 -3.26 -14.19 -8.71
CA ALA A 145 -4.29 -15.24 -8.70
C ALA A 145 -5.70 -14.71 -8.39
N SER A 146 -5.80 -13.60 -7.65
CA SER A 146 -7.08 -12.95 -7.31
C SER A 146 -7.62 -12.09 -8.44
N PHE A 147 -6.73 -11.50 -9.22
CA PHE A 147 -7.04 -10.56 -10.30
C PHE A 147 -6.26 -10.95 -11.58
N PRO A 148 -6.56 -12.12 -12.19
CA PRO A 148 -5.74 -12.68 -13.27
C PRO A 148 -5.69 -11.82 -14.53
N ASP A 149 -6.73 -11.01 -14.77
CA ASP A 149 -6.86 -10.15 -15.94
C ASP A 149 -6.48 -8.68 -15.66
N ASN A 150 -5.95 -8.38 -14.46
CA ASN A 150 -5.52 -7.03 -14.10
C ASN A 150 -4.01 -6.87 -14.41
N GLY A 151 -3.68 -5.94 -15.32
CA GLY A 151 -2.29 -5.67 -15.71
C GLY A 151 -1.42 -5.11 -14.58
N ASP A 152 -2.01 -4.35 -13.65
CA ASP A 152 -1.29 -3.70 -12.56
C ASP A 152 -0.76 -4.69 -11.54
N VAL A 153 -1.54 -5.74 -11.19
CA VAL A 153 -1.04 -6.77 -10.27
C VAL A 153 0.13 -7.57 -10.82
N LEU A 154 0.20 -7.71 -12.15
CA LEU A 154 1.35 -8.29 -12.84
C LEU A 154 2.53 -7.33 -12.83
N TYR A 155 2.29 -6.03 -13.06
CA TYR A 155 3.34 -5.01 -12.91
C TYR A 155 3.92 -5.00 -11.49
N TYR A 156 3.08 -5.05 -10.45
CA TYR A 156 3.56 -5.07 -9.06
C TYR A 156 4.44 -6.29 -8.78
N ARG A 157 4.07 -7.47 -9.30
CA ARG A 157 4.89 -8.67 -9.16
C ARG A 157 6.19 -8.57 -9.98
N ALA A 158 6.15 -7.99 -11.18
CA ALA A 158 7.33 -7.73 -11.99
C ALA A 158 8.32 -6.81 -11.27
N PHE A 159 7.81 -5.73 -10.67
CA PHE A 159 8.59 -4.81 -9.85
C PHE A 159 9.28 -5.56 -8.72
N VAL A 160 8.53 -6.36 -7.94
CA VAL A 160 9.07 -7.17 -6.84
C VAL A 160 10.16 -8.13 -7.34
N TYR A 161 9.91 -8.87 -8.43
CA TYR A 161 10.91 -9.76 -9.02
C TYR A 161 12.20 -9.03 -9.40
N SER A 162 12.10 -7.82 -9.96
CA SER A 162 13.27 -7.04 -10.32
C SER A 162 14.11 -6.65 -9.09
N ARG A 163 13.46 -6.38 -7.95
CA ARG A 163 14.12 -6.02 -6.69
C ARG A 163 14.82 -7.21 -6.02
N VAL A 164 14.24 -8.40 -6.13
CA VAL A 164 14.82 -9.63 -5.56
C VAL A 164 15.79 -10.35 -6.52
N GLY A 165 16.11 -9.73 -7.66
CA GLY A 165 17.10 -10.25 -8.62
C GLY A 165 16.58 -11.31 -9.60
N GLU A 166 15.26 -11.52 -9.68
CA GLU A 166 14.63 -12.46 -10.60
C GLU A 166 14.29 -11.80 -11.96
N ALA A 167 15.33 -11.31 -12.63
CA ALA A 167 15.23 -10.48 -13.84
C ALA A 167 14.34 -11.08 -14.96
N LEU A 168 14.48 -12.38 -15.24
CA LEU A 168 13.69 -13.03 -16.28
C LEU A 168 12.20 -13.10 -15.93
N ARG A 169 11.87 -13.39 -14.66
CA ARG A 169 10.47 -13.40 -14.21
C ARG A 169 9.87 -12.00 -14.21
N ALA A 170 10.66 -11.00 -13.83
CA ALA A 170 10.28 -9.59 -13.93
C ALA A 170 9.92 -9.20 -15.37
N GLN A 171 10.76 -9.56 -16.35
CA GLN A 171 10.50 -9.27 -17.77
C GLN A 171 9.23 -9.94 -18.27
N LEU A 172 9.01 -11.22 -17.94
CA LEU A 172 7.82 -11.96 -18.35
C LEU A 172 6.53 -11.33 -17.81
N ASP A 173 6.50 -10.99 -16.52
CA ASP A 173 5.35 -10.33 -15.92
C ASP A 173 5.14 -8.92 -16.47
N ALA A 174 6.21 -8.17 -16.73
CA ALA A 174 6.11 -6.83 -17.31
C ALA A 174 5.54 -6.85 -18.73
N HIS A 175 5.98 -7.80 -19.57
CA HIS A 175 5.37 -8.01 -20.90
C HIS A 175 3.89 -8.36 -20.79
N GLN A 176 3.53 -9.20 -19.82
CA GLN A 176 2.14 -9.58 -19.60
C GLN A 176 1.28 -8.40 -19.09
N ALA A 177 1.83 -7.59 -18.18
CA ALA A 177 1.18 -6.37 -17.68
C ALA A 177 0.90 -5.39 -18.81
N LEU A 178 1.87 -5.16 -19.70
CA LEU A 178 1.71 -4.31 -20.90
C LEU A 178 0.63 -4.85 -21.83
N ARG A 179 0.57 -6.18 -22.03
CA ARG A 179 -0.45 -6.81 -22.88
C ARG A 179 -1.87 -6.66 -22.33
N LEU A 180 -2.03 -6.71 -21.00
CA LEU A 180 -3.33 -6.57 -20.34
C LEU A 180 -3.72 -5.11 -20.07
N GLY A 181 -2.80 -4.16 -20.30
CA GLY A 181 -3.04 -2.74 -20.07
C GLY A 181 -2.86 -2.37 -18.60
N THR A 182 -1.61 -2.16 -18.18
CA THR A 182 -1.30 -1.56 -16.88
C THR A 182 -1.29 -0.04 -16.96
N GLU A 183 -1.68 0.62 -15.87
CA GLU A 183 -1.55 2.08 -15.70
C GLU A 183 -0.07 2.52 -15.63
N TYR A 184 0.85 1.60 -15.31
CA TYR A 184 2.29 1.84 -15.17
C TYR A 184 3.06 1.50 -16.46
N HIS A 185 2.55 1.92 -17.62
CA HIS A 185 3.07 1.54 -18.93
C HIS A 185 4.59 1.76 -19.07
N GLU A 186 5.07 2.97 -18.76
CA GLU A 186 6.49 3.32 -18.92
C GLU A 186 7.39 2.53 -17.96
N ALA A 187 6.96 2.36 -16.70
CA ALA A 187 7.71 1.59 -15.72
C ALA A 187 7.76 0.09 -16.10
N ALA A 188 6.65 -0.47 -16.57
CA ALA A 188 6.60 -1.83 -17.10
C ALA A 188 7.51 -1.98 -18.33
N LEU A 189 7.50 -1.01 -19.26
CA LEU A 189 8.38 -1.01 -20.43
C LEU A 189 9.85 -0.98 -20.04
N ALA A 190 10.22 -0.21 -19.01
CA ALA A 190 11.59 -0.19 -18.49
C ALA A 190 12.04 -1.58 -18.00
N LEU A 191 11.17 -2.31 -17.29
CA LEU A 191 11.45 -3.65 -16.79
C LEU A 191 11.66 -4.68 -17.91
N THR A 192 10.99 -4.53 -19.06
CA THR A 192 11.21 -5.42 -20.22
C THR A 192 12.61 -5.29 -20.82
N LYS A 193 13.14 -4.06 -20.87
CA LYS A 193 14.43 -3.76 -21.50
C LYS A 193 15.61 -4.06 -20.59
N ASN A 194 15.45 -3.78 -19.29
CA ASN A 194 16.51 -3.81 -18.29
C ASN A 194 16.02 -4.59 -17.07
N GLY A 195 16.08 -5.92 -17.05
CA GLY A 195 15.60 -6.76 -15.93
C GLY A 195 16.24 -6.51 -14.55
N PHE A 196 16.96 -5.41 -14.36
CA PHE A 196 17.56 -4.96 -13.12
C PHE A 196 17.26 -3.47 -12.85
N VAL A 197 16.36 -3.19 -11.91
CA VAL A 197 16.22 -1.85 -11.31
C VAL A 197 17.27 -1.77 -10.20
N LYS A 198 18.31 -0.93 -10.37
CA LYS A 198 19.34 -0.76 -9.34
C LYS A 198 18.69 -0.47 -7.97
N PRO A 199 19.21 -1.04 -6.86
CA PRO A 199 18.88 -0.57 -5.52
C PRO A 199 19.06 0.95 -5.47
N VAL A 200 18.01 1.69 -5.08
CA VAL A 200 18.20 3.09 -4.73
C VAL A 200 19.06 3.06 -3.48
N GLY A 201 20.34 3.40 -3.64
CA GLY A 201 21.30 3.43 -2.54
C GLY A 201 20.76 4.28 -1.40
N GLY A 202 21.01 3.82 -0.18
CA GLY A 202 20.59 4.50 1.05
C GLY A 202 20.93 5.99 0.99
N TYR A 203 19.97 6.78 1.42
CA TYR A 203 20.12 8.21 1.69
C TYR A 203 21.45 8.46 2.43
N GLN A 204 22.43 9.05 1.74
CA GLN A 204 23.57 9.69 2.39
C GLN A 204 23.14 11.14 2.67
N PRO A 205 22.95 11.53 3.95
CA PRO A 205 22.72 12.94 4.26
C PRO A 205 23.95 13.73 3.83
N GLU A 206 23.72 14.79 3.06
CA GLU A 206 24.76 15.72 2.67
C GLU A 206 25.51 16.20 3.92
N SER A 207 26.82 15.94 3.93
CA SER A 207 27.72 16.45 4.94
C SER A 207 27.64 17.97 4.97
N VAL A 208 27.13 18.50 6.08
CA VAL A 208 27.21 19.92 6.43
C VAL A 208 28.68 20.32 6.39
N ARG A 209 29.06 21.11 5.39
CA ARG A 209 30.36 21.78 5.37
C ARG A 209 30.32 22.88 6.44
N SER A 210 31.24 22.76 7.38
CA SER A 210 31.59 23.76 8.39
C SER A 210 32.30 24.94 7.75
#